data_AF-A0A6M0C708-F1
#
_entry.id   AF-A0A6M0C708-F1
#
_cell.length_a   1.000
_cell.length_b   1.000
_cell.length_c   1.000
_cell.angle_alpha   90.00
_cell.angle_beta   90.00
_cell.angle_gamma   90.00
#
_symmetry.space_group_name_H-M   'P 1'
#
loop_
_entity.id
_entity.type
_entity.pdbx_description
1 polymer ?
#
loop_
_entity_poly.entity_id
_entity_poly.type
_entity_poly.pdbx_seq_one_letter_code
_entity_poly.pdbx_strand_id
1 'polypeptide(L)' 'MNEIEAEVSGEVVEILVENGEPVEYNQPLMRVNPD' A
#
# COMPACT_ATOMS: atom_id res chain seq x y z
N MET A 1 -15.73 -0.99 -1.12
CA MET A 1 -14.28 -1.22 -1.18
C MET A 1 -13.70 0.09 -1.64
N ASN A 2 -12.85 0.72 -0.84
CA ASN A 2 -12.18 1.94 -1.26
C ASN A 2 -10.98 1.56 -2.11
N GLU A 3 -10.76 2.28 -3.20
CA GLU A 3 -9.56 2.14 -4.01
C GLU A 3 -8.45 3.02 -3.40
N ILE A 4 -7.23 2.52 -3.39
CA ILE A 4 -6.05 3.25 -2.95
C ILE A 4 -5.06 3.22 -4.11
N GLU A 5 -4.77 4.39 -4.64
CA GLU A 5 -3.84 4.57 -5.75
C GLU A 5 -2.42 4.83 -5.22
N ALA A 6 -1.41 4.35 -5.96
CA ALA A 6 -0.03 4.69 -5.66
C ALA A 6 0.23 6.16 -5.97
N GLU A 7 0.90 6.87 -5.06
CA GLU A 7 1.27 8.28 -5.26
C GLU A 7 2.44 8.45 -6.24
N VAL A 8 3.19 7.37 -6.50
CA VAL A 8 4.38 7.34 -7.36
C VAL A 8 4.37 6.13 -8.29
N SER A 9 4.98 6.29 -9.46
CA SER A 9 5.32 5.17 -10.36
C SER A 9 6.53 4.40 -9.82
N GLY A 10 6.53 3.09 -9.99
CA GLY A 10 7.64 2.23 -9.58
C GLY A 10 7.22 0.76 -9.38
N GLU A 11 8.10 -0.02 -8.75
CA GLU A 11 7.88 -1.42 -8.44
C GLU A 11 7.35 -1.62 -7.01
N VAL A 12 6.29 -2.41 -6.82
CA VAL A 12 5.84 -2.81 -5.49
C VAL A 12 6.80 -3.86 -4.92
N VAL A 13 7.54 -3.49 -3.88
CA VAL A 13 8.56 -4.38 -3.28
C VAL A 13 8.04 -5.13 -2.07
N GLU A 14 6.98 -4.65 -1.42
CA GLU A 14 6.44 -5.25 -0.20
C GLU A 14 4.98 -4.87 0.02
N ILE A 15 4.14 -5.83 0.44
CA ILE A 15 2.79 -5.61 0.95
C ILE A 15 2.83 -5.81 2.46
N LEU A 16 2.34 -4.82 3.22
CA LEU A 16 2.51 -4.76 4.69
C LEU A 16 1.27 -5.19 5.47
N VAL A 17 0.20 -5.61 4.78
CA VAL A 17 -1.08 -5.98 5.38
C VAL A 17 -1.66 -7.24 4.75
N GLU A 18 -2.45 -7.99 5.52
CA GLU A 18 -3.16 -9.17 5.04
C GLU A 18 -4.60 -8.85 4.58
N ASN A 19 -5.16 -9.71 3.74
CA ASN A 19 -6.53 -9.54 3.27
C ASN A 19 -7.54 -9.74 4.42
N GLY A 20 -8.36 -8.72 4.67
CA GLY A 20 -9.34 -8.70 5.76
C GLY A 20 -8.79 -8.18 7.09
N GLU A 21 -7.52 -7.80 7.14
CA GLU A 21 -6.92 -7.12 8.28
C GLU A 21 -7.49 -5.69 8.44
N PRO A 22 -7.90 -5.28 9.65
CA PRO A 22 -8.32 -3.91 9.90
C PRO A 22 -7.11 -2.95 9.83
N VAL A 23 -7.32 -1.77 9.25
CA VAL A 23 -6.27 -0.74 9.12
C VAL A 23 -6.71 0.58 9.74
N GLU A 24 -5.74 1.35 10.24
CA GLU A 24 -5.97 2.69 10.80
C GLU A 24 -5.58 3.82 9.82
N TYR A 25 -6.00 5.04 10.13
CA TYR A 25 -5.63 6.20 9.34
C TYR A 25 -4.11 6.42 9.36
N ASN A 26 -3.54 6.73 8.19
CA ASN A 26 -2.09 6.86 7.95
C ASN A 26 -1.26 5.58 8.18
N GLN A 27 -1.89 4.41 8.28
CA GLN A 27 -1.16 3.15 8.30
C GLN A 27 -0.54 2.85 6.92
N PRO A 28 0.76 2.53 6.84
CA PRO A 28 1.39 2.09 5.60
C PRO A 28 0.84 0.74 5.12
N LEU A 29 0.54 0.61 3.83
CA LEU A 29 -0.05 -0.60 3.24
C LEU A 29 0.91 -1.36 2.30
N MET A 30 1.79 -0.63 1.62
CA MET A 30 2.76 -1.18 0.68
C MET A 30 4.01 -0.32 0.63
N ARG A 31 5.12 -0.88 0.15
CA ARG A 31 6.34 -0.15 -0.18
C ARG A 31 6.55 -0.22 -1.68
N VAL A 32 6.82 0.96 -2.27
CA VAL A 32 7.12 1.12 -3.69
C VAL A 32 8.56 1.60 -3.83
N ASN A 33 9.32 0.96 -4.71
CA ASN A 33 10.62 1.45 -5.17
C ASN A 33 10.39 2.33 -6.42
N PRO A 34 10.52 3.67 -6.32
CA PRO A 34 10.20 4.57 -7.42
C PRO A 34 11.13 4.39 -8.64
N ASP A 35 10.61 4.71 -9.82
CA ASP A 35 11.39 4.81 -11.07
C ASP A 35 12.33 6.04 -11.10
#